data_AF-A0A3B8V673-F1
#
_entry.id   AF-A0A3B8V673-F1
#
_cell.length_a   1.000
_cell.length_b   1.000
_cell.length_c   1.000
_cell.angle_alpha   90.00
_cell.angle_beta   90.00
_cell.angle_gamma   90.00
#
_symmetry.space_group_name_H-M   'P 1'
#
loop_
_entity.id
_entity.type
_entity.pdbx_description
1 polymer ?
#
loop_
_entity_poly.entity_id
_entity_poly.type
_entity_poly.pdbx_seq_one_letter_code
_entity_poly.pdbx_strand_id
1 'polypeptide(L)'
;IIKDLYNGNKNLPQGCEEEMVGYNAIVGGFQGQRQWTDFYPNCDFPESILNSSFDWNGAREPYILGTENDTLNATSMLFMKLLTGRAQMFADVRTYWSG
;
A
#
# COMPACT_ATOMS: atom_id res chain seq x y z
N ILE A 1 -7.85 -6.90 -4.22
CA ILE A 1 -7.74 -5.81 -5.22
C ILE A 1 -6.36 -5.16 -5.19
N ILE A 2 -6.04 -4.25 -4.25
CA ILE A 2 -4.75 -3.51 -4.30
C ILE A 2 -3.54 -4.47 -4.36
N LYS A 3 -3.49 -5.51 -3.52
CA LYS A 3 -2.45 -6.56 -3.57
C LYS A 3 -2.36 -7.28 -4.92
N ASP A 4 -3.49 -7.51 -5.58
CA ASP A 4 -3.56 -8.16 -6.89
C ASP A 4 -3.04 -7.22 -7.98
N LEU A 5 -3.34 -5.92 -7.90
CA LEU A 5 -2.79 -4.92 -8.81
C LEU A 5 -1.25 -4.88 -8.72
N TYR A 6 -0.66 -5.06 -7.54
CA TYR A 6 0.80 -5.09 -7.40
C TYR A 6 1.44 -6.30 -8.12
N ASN A 7 0.95 -7.50 -7.80
CA ASN A 7 1.68 -8.75 -8.08
C ASN A 7 1.02 -9.65 -9.14
N GLY A 8 -0.19 -9.30 -9.58
CA GLY A 8 -1.08 -10.22 -10.29
C GLY A 8 -1.74 -11.23 -9.35
N ASN A 9 -2.74 -11.94 -9.87
CA ASN A 9 -3.44 -12.99 -9.15
C ASN A 9 -4.01 -14.04 -10.11
N LYS A 10 -3.46 -15.26 -10.07
CA LYS A 10 -3.88 -16.39 -10.93
C LYS A 10 -5.26 -16.96 -10.58
N ASN A 11 -5.83 -16.58 -9.44
CA ASN A 11 -7.13 -17.05 -8.97
C ASN A 11 -8.29 -16.16 -9.41
N LEU A 12 -8.05 -15.15 -10.26
CA LEU A 12 -9.12 -14.35 -10.84
C LEU A 12 -10.00 -15.20 -11.77
N PRO A 13 -11.28 -14.83 -11.97
CA PRO A 13 -12.17 -15.58 -12.84
C PRO A 13 -11.72 -15.52 -14.31
N GLN A 14 -12.22 -16.48 -15.10
CA GLN A 14 -12.07 -16.45 -16.56
C GLN A 14 -12.67 -15.16 -17.13
N GLY A 15 -12.01 -14.56 -18.13
CA GLY A 15 -12.36 -13.25 -18.67
C GLY A 15 -11.64 -12.07 -18.01
N CYS A 16 -10.80 -12.33 -16.98
CA CYS A 16 -9.92 -11.35 -16.35
C CYS A 16 -8.43 -11.63 -16.63
N GLU A 17 -8.11 -12.20 -17.80
CA GLU A 17 -6.75 -12.61 -18.15
C GLU A 17 -5.77 -11.42 -18.18
N GLU A 18 -6.26 -10.22 -18.50
CA GLU A 18 -5.48 -8.98 -18.45
C GLU A 18 -5.13 -8.64 -16.99
N GLU A 19 -6.11 -8.62 -16.09
CA GLU A 19 -5.91 -8.23 -14.69
C GLU A 19 -5.08 -9.27 -13.90
N MET A 20 -5.06 -10.53 -14.35
CA MET A 20 -4.26 -11.59 -13.74
C MET A 20 -2.77 -11.27 -13.67
N VAL A 21 -2.25 -10.44 -14.57
CA VAL A 21 -0.81 -10.14 -14.65
C VAL A 21 -0.33 -9.12 -13.62
N GLY A 22 -1.22 -8.23 -13.15
CA GLY A 22 -0.85 -7.08 -12.31
C GLY A 22 0.11 -6.09 -13.00
N TYR A 23 0.72 -5.21 -12.20
CA TYR A 23 1.56 -4.12 -12.68
C TYR A 23 3.05 -4.25 -12.33
N ASN A 24 3.47 -5.41 -11.80
CA ASN A 24 4.85 -5.65 -11.35
C ASN A 24 5.37 -4.51 -10.43
N ALA A 25 4.49 -4.01 -9.55
CA ALA A 25 4.76 -2.84 -8.74
C ALA A 25 5.51 -3.23 -7.47
N ILE A 26 6.67 -2.58 -7.22
CA ILE A 26 7.41 -2.73 -5.95
C ILE A 26 6.97 -1.70 -4.88
N VAL A 27 6.28 -0.64 -5.33
CA VAL A 27 5.73 0.45 -4.53
C VAL A 27 4.50 1.00 -5.24
N GLY A 28 3.56 1.54 -4.48
CA GLY A 28 2.37 2.20 -5.01
C GLY A 28 1.81 3.20 -4.02
N GLY A 29 0.72 3.84 -4.40
CA GLY A 29 -0.02 4.79 -3.57
C GLY A 29 -1.50 4.70 -3.84
N PHE A 30 -2.31 5.04 -2.84
CA PHE A 30 -3.76 5.13 -2.99
C PHE A 30 -4.21 6.56 -2.72
N GLN A 31 -4.81 7.20 -3.73
CA GLN A 31 -5.16 8.62 -3.63
C GLN A 31 -6.19 8.86 -2.52
N GLY A 32 -7.27 8.07 -2.49
CA GLY A 32 -8.35 8.23 -1.51
C GLY A 32 -9.04 9.58 -1.61
N GLN A 33 -8.56 10.57 -0.88
CA GLN A 33 -9.16 11.89 -0.85
C GLN A 33 -8.99 12.62 -2.20
N ARG A 34 -10.00 13.31 -2.73
CA ARG A 34 -11.39 13.42 -2.24
C ARG A 34 -12.34 12.50 -2.99
N GLN A 35 -12.10 12.28 -4.28
CA GLN A 35 -13.05 11.68 -5.20
C GLN A 35 -13.46 10.25 -4.82
N TRP A 36 -12.56 9.47 -4.23
CA TRP A 36 -12.90 8.13 -3.76
C TRP A 36 -13.61 8.18 -2.42
N THR A 37 -13.02 8.82 -1.41
CA THR A 37 -13.54 8.84 -0.03
C THR A 37 -14.85 9.61 0.13
N ASP A 38 -15.17 10.49 -0.82
CA ASP A 38 -16.45 11.21 -0.85
C ASP A 38 -17.63 10.28 -1.18
N PHE A 39 -17.38 9.04 -1.63
CA PHE A 39 -18.43 8.09 -1.98
C PHE A 39 -18.20 6.66 -1.45
N TYR A 40 -16.96 6.19 -1.46
CA TYR A 40 -16.57 4.85 -1.01
C TYR A 40 -15.85 4.91 0.34
N PRO A 41 -15.81 3.78 1.09
CA PRO A 41 -14.99 3.68 2.29
C PRO A 41 -13.53 4.09 2.02
N ASN A 42 -12.92 4.72 3.00
CA ASN A 42 -11.52 5.10 2.94
C ASN A 42 -10.59 3.86 2.94
N CYS A 43 -9.29 4.13 2.76
CA CYS A 43 -8.29 3.09 2.62
C CYS A 43 -7.38 2.91 3.85
N ASP A 44 -7.77 3.42 5.02
CA ASP A 44 -7.01 3.24 6.25
C ASP A 44 -6.69 1.76 6.54
N PHE A 45 -7.68 0.87 6.36
CA PHE A 45 -7.48 -0.57 6.55
C PHE A 45 -6.52 -1.19 5.53
N PRO A 46 -6.75 -1.10 4.20
CA PRO A 46 -5.82 -1.65 3.22
C PRO A 46 -4.42 -1.03 3.34
N GLU A 47 -4.29 0.27 3.62
CA GLU A 47 -3.00 0.93 3.84
C GLU A 47 -2.26 0.36 5.06
N SER A 48 -2.97 0.20 6.18
CA SER A 48 -2.40 -0.36 7.41
C SER A 48 -1.98 -1.82 7.24
N ILE A 49 -2.86 -2.67 6.67
CA ILE A 49 -2.59 -4.10 6.54
C ILE A 49 -1.53 -4.40 5.49
N LEU A 50 -1.48 -3.64 4.37
CA LEU A 50 -0.49 -3.86 3.32
C LEU A 50 0.92 -3.49 3.79
N ASN A 51 1.07 -2.36 4.50
CA ASN A 51 2.35 -1.95 5.09
C ASN A 51 2.77 -2.81 6.30
N SER A 52 1.87 -3.62 6.86
CA SER A 52 2.17 -4.60 7.91
C SER A 52 2.87 -5.85 7.37
N SER A 53 3.65 -6.52 8.22
CA SER A 53 4.41 -7.74 7.90
C SER A 53 3.61 -9.05 8.07
N PHE A 54 2.29 -8.96 8.17
CA PHE A 54 1.39 -10.11 8.25
C PHE A 54 -0.01 -9.72 7.80
N ASP A 55 -0.79 -10.72 7.37
CA ASP A 55 -2.22 -10.64 7.18
C ASP A 55 -2.89 -11.98 7.53
N TRP A 56 -4.15 -12.18 7.13
CA TRP A 56 -4.89 -13.43 7.35
C TRP A 56 -4.24 -14.67 6.71
N ASN A 57 -3.28 -14.52 5.78
CA ASN A 57 -2.50 -15.60 5.20
C ASN A 57 -1.18 -15.87 5.96
N GLY A 58 -0.95 -15.19 7.08
CA GLY A 58 0.24 -15.33 7.92
C GLY A 58 1.27 -14.22 7.70
N ALA A 59 2.49 -14.47 8.20
CA ALA A 59 3.61 -13.54 8.07
C ALA A 59 4.08 -13.44 6.60
N ARG A 60 4.40 -12.23 6.16
CA ARG A 60 4.86 -11.94 4.80
C ARG A 60 5.72 -10.68 4.74
N GLU A 61 6.35 -10.48 3.59
CA GLU A 61 6.98 -9.20 3.29
C GLU A 61 5.94 -8.06 3.30
N PRO A 62 6.23 -6.91 3.94
CA PRO A 62 5.36 -5.75 3.85
C PRO A 62 5.37 -5.17 2.44
N TYR A 63 4.19 -4.79 1.95
CA TYR A 63 4.09 -3.92 0.78
C TYR A 63 4.44 -2.49 1.17
N ILE A 64 4.71 -1.66 0.18
CA ILE A 64 4.81 -0.21 0.37
C ILE A 64 3.64 0.43 -0.37
N LEU A 65 2.72 0.97 0.40
CA LEU A 65 1.57 1.73 -0.10
C LEU A 65 1.55 3.10 0.59
N GLY A 66 1.83 4.16 -0.17
CA GLY A 66 1.76 5.53 0.33
C GLY A 66 0.32 6.03 0.42
N THR A 67 -0.09 6.43 1.62
CA THR A 67 -1.35 7.13 1.87
C THR A 67 -1.41 8.41 1.03
N GLU A 68 -2.62 8.75 0.55
CA GLU A 68 -2.91 9.94 -0.28
C GLU A 68 -2.15 9.98 -1.61
N ASN A 69 -1.60 8.84 -2.05
CA ASN A 69 -0.71 8.75 -3.21
C ASN A 69 0.50 9.71 -3.12
N ASP A 70 1.01 9.95 -1.91
CA ASP A 70 2.29 10.63 -1.73
C ASP A 70 3.43 9.71 -2.20
N THR A 71 3.79 9.87 -3.48
CA THR A 71 4.83 9.08 -4.13
C THR A 71 6.23 9.31 -3.54
N LEU A 72 6.49 10.48 -2.95
CA LEU A 72 7.81 10.79 -2.38
C LEU A 72 7.96 10.15 -1.01
N ASN A 73 6.92 10.19 -0.18
CA ASN A 73 6.92 9.46 1.07
C ASN A 73 6.96 7.94 0.82
N ALA A 74 6.19 7.44 -0.15
CA ALA A 74 6.24 6.03 -0.56
C ALA A 74 7.63 5.60 -1.05
N THR A 75 8.35 6.45 -1.79
CA THR A 75 9.74 6.19 -2.20
C THR A 75 10.69 6.15 -1.00
N SER A 76 10.48 7.03 -0.02
CA SER A 76 11.27 7.06 1.21
C SER A 76 11.05 5.81 2.06
N MET A 77 9.80 5.37 2.19
CA MET A 77 9.43 4.09 2.78
C MET A 77 10.09 2.93 2.02
N LEU A 78 10.03 2.92 0.68
CA LEU A 78 10.66 1.88 -0.13
C LEU A 78 12.17 1.80 0.14
N PHE A 79 12.89 2.94 0.16
CA PHE A 79 14.31 2.95 0.51
C PHE A 79 14.57 2.28 1.86
N MET A 80 13.83 2.66 2.89
CA MET A 80 14.02 2.11 4.23
C MET A 80 13.66 0.63 4.30
N LYS A 81 12.61 0.19 3.60
CA LYS A 81 12.28 -1.24 3.47
C LYS A 81 13.43 -2.01 2.83
N LEU A 82 13.98 -1.53 1.71
CA LEU A 82 15.07 -2.22 0.99
C LEU A 82 16.37 -2.28 1.81
N LEU A 83 16.62 -1.28 2.66
CA LEU A 83 17.80 -1.26 3.53
C LEU A 83 17.66 -2.14 4.77
N THR A 84 16.44 -2.33 5.28
CA THR A 84 16.22 -2.93 6.61
C THR A 84 15.46 -4.26 6.59
N GLY A 85 14.73 -4.55 5.51
CA GLY A 85 13.80 -5.68 5.42
C GLY A 85 12.59 -5.56 6.34
N ARG A 86 12.27 -4.37 6.87
CA ARG A 86 11.21 -4.15 7.86
C ARG A 86 10.01 -3.39 7.30
N ALA A 87 8.88 -3.52 7.99
CA ALA A 87 7.68 -2.69 7.75
C ALA A 87 8.00 -1.20 8.00
N GLN A 88 7.32 -0.33 7.25
CA GLN A 88 7.56 1.11 7.27
C GLN A 88 6.30 1.85 7.68
N MET A 89 6.49 2.87 8.53
CA MET A 89 5.41 3.70 9.03
C MET A 89 5.26 4.93 8.15
N PHE A 90 4.02 5.20 7.72
CA PHE A 90 3.63 6.48 7.16
C PHE A 90 3.16 7.40 8.30
N ALA A 91 3.56 8.67 8.30
CA ALA A 91 3.13 9.61 9.32
C ALA A 91 3.10 11.06 8.81
N ASP A 92 2.12 11.82 9.29
CA ASP A 92 2.16 13.27 9.25
C ASP A 92 3.06 13.81 10.35
N VAL A 93 3.94 14.75 10.01
CA VAL A 93 4.70 15.52 11.01
C VAL A 93 3.79 16.59 11.60
N ARG A 94 2.94 16.16 12.53
CA ARG A 94 1.74 16.91 12.91
C ARG A 94 1.99 18.11 13.81
N THR A 95 2.80 17.95 14.87
CA THR A 95 2.92 18.96 15.92
C THR A 95 4.30 18.93 16.58
N TYR A 96 4.87 20.12 16.82
CA TYR A 96 6.04 20.33 17.68
C TYR A 96 5.58 20.79 19.08
N TRP A 97 6.13 20.17 20.13
CA TRP A 97 5.84 20.49 21.53
C TRP A 97 7.10 21.06 22.20
N SER A 98 7.12 22.37 22.51
CA SER A 98 8.34 23.04 23.02
C SER A 98 8.62 22.83 24.50
N GLY A 99 7.60 22.49 25.29
CA GLY A 99 7.63 22.72 26.74
C GLY A 99 7.51 24.19 27.09
#